data_AF-A0A2A5DBA0-F1
#
_entry.id   AF-A0A2A5DBA0-F1
#
_cell.length_a   1.000
_cell.length_b   1.000
_cell.length_c   1.000
_cell.angle_alpha   90.00
_cell.angle_beta   90.00
_cell.angle_gamma   90.00
#
_symmetry.space_group_name_H-M   'P 1'
#
loop_
_entity.id
_entity.type
_entity.pdbx_description
1 polymer ?
#
loop_
_entity_poly.entity_id
_entity_poly.type
_entity_poly.pdbx_seq_one_letter_code
_entity_poly.pdbx_strand_id
1 'polypeptide(L)'
;MQVLIMGGLAGAMMLPGVRPLIDQMGQSSGGGELEDPIRYIGEMQLTGMSPNGLGGHLFWPVIFGWTTVFILLFTALRVREKGVGSFWWLLVVGFLLVQGPYLMILNKPFESIPMPMALFPHLPVLDMIRVPHRFLILLILGITGVIAYGLREIQIQRGAVATFMLFPLMAFELQLPQPQAINLRRAEVYQVMQEDSLDYAVLEMPIDYRDAYTMWLQISHEKRLLAGYTSHILPSALPALETDLMRALHPAETNTDVLGLPEFLEVDVENLTEGQLDAWRRELVVDKDVRYVVFHRRPDFFAPSRAPKPAETAKEKLMVALMPYRLNPAVKDGPKRRLYGAKQFMETLAQQSAQGHAIIEKMFGKPVKNLGNSSTEVWDLRPWAEQYGVLELEPEPGQEALPSLSEDPESAAE
;
A
#
# COMPACT_ATOMS: atom_id res chain seq x y z
N MET A 1 31.35 30.44 2.48
CA MET A 1 30.29 31.46 2.55
C MET A 1 28.95 30.92 2.05
N GLN A 2 28.82 30.46 0.80
CA GLN A 2 27.56 29.93 0.25
C GLN A 2 26.93 28.76 1.03
N VAL A 3 27.72 27.78 1.51
CA VAL A 3 27.21 26.67 2.35
C VAL A 3 26.70 27.15 3.72
N LEU A 4 27.37 28.14 4.31
CA LEU A 4 26.94 28.79 5.56
C LEU A 4 25.69 29.66 5.34
N ILE A 5 25.57 30.29 4.17
CA ILE A 5 24.38 31.05 3.79
C ILE A 5 23.21 30.11 3.52
N MET A 6 23.41 28.98 2.84
CA MET A 6 22.34 28.01 2.57
C MET A 6 21.91 27.24 3.82
N GLY A 7 22.87 26.76 4.62
CA GLY A 7 22.58 26.15 5.93
C GLY A 7 21.98 27.14 6.92
N GLY A 8 22.41 28.41 6.85
CA GLY A 8 21.84 29.52 7.61
C GLY A 8 20.43 29.90 7.14
N LEU A 9 20.14 29.88 5.84
CA LEU A 9 18.81 30.14 5.29
C LEU A 9 17.85 29.01 5.66
N ALA A 10 18.28 27.75 5.53
CA ALA A 10 17.50 26.59 5.95
C ALA A 10 17.23 26.61 7.46
N GLY A 11 18.26 26.93 8.26
CA GLY A 11 18.12 27.12 9.71
C GLY A 11 17.20 28.29 10.08
N ALA A 12 17.30 29.42 9.37
CA ALA A 12 16.44 30.60 9.55
C ALA A 12 14.99 30.36 9.12
N MET A 13 14.76 29.54 8.10
CA MET A 13 13.42 29.11 7.68
C MET A 13 12.80 28.09 8.66
N MET A 14 13.62 27.35 9.41
CA MET A 14 13.16 26.43 10.46
C MET A 14 12.98 27.09 11.84
N LEU A 15 13.68 28.20 12.11
CA LEU A 15 13.67 28.91 13.40
C LEU A 15 12.28 29.30 13.96
N PRO A 16 11.29 29.72 13.15
CA PRO A 16 9.94 30.01 13.65
C PRO A 16 9.23 28.78 14.24
N GLY A 17 9.61 27.57 13.83
CA GLY A 17 9.05 26.30 14.31
C GLY A 17 9.83 25.62 15.44
N VAL A 18 11.06 26.04 15.71
CA VAL A 18 11.96 25.40 16.69
C VAL A 18 11.59 25.75 18.14
N ARG A 19 11.07 26.95 18.41
CA ARG A 19 10.69 27.36 19.77
C ARG A 19 9.46 26.60 20.30
N PRO A 20 8.35 26.45 19.54
CA PRO A 20 7.24 25.56 19.92
C PRO A 20 7.66 24.11 20.12
N LEU A 21 8.66 23.65 19.34
CA LEU A 21 9.21 22.30 19.41
C LEU A 21 9.96 22.05 20.74
N ILE A 22 10.80 23.00 21.18
CA ILE A 22 11.52 22.94 22.46
C ILE A 22 10.52 23.00 23.64
N ASP A 23 9.49 23.84 23.54
CA ASP A 23 8.45 23.97 24.56
C ASP A 23 7.59 22.70 24.68
N GLN A 24 7.32 22.00 23.58
CA GLN A 24 6.61 20.70 23.55
C GLN A 24 7.44 19.53 24.09
N MET A 25 8.76 19.54 23.85
CA MET A 25 9.68 18.53 24.39
C MET A 25 9.75 18.58 25.92
N GLY A 26 9.48 19.73 26.55
CA GLY A 26 9.49 19.90 28.00
C GLY A 26 8.28 19.35 28.76
N GLN A 27 7.18 18.97 28.09
CA GLN A 27 5.91 18.67 28.76
C GLN A 27 5.48 17.19 28.68
N SER A 28 6.25 16.34 28.02
CA SER A 28 5.77 15.14 27.33
C SER A 28 5.96 13.81 28.11
N SER A 29 5.15 13.52 29.13
CA SER A 29 5.10 12.22 29.84
C SER A 29 3.67 11.65 29.90
N GLY A 30 3.43 10.49 29.28
CA GLY A 30 2.18 9.72 29.46
C GLY A 30 1.81 8.77 28.31
N GLY A 31 1.64 7.48 28.63
CA GLY A 31 1.18 6.42 27.71
C GLY A 31 -0.35 6.31 27.59
N GLY A 32 -0.82 5.43 26.68
CA GLY A 32 -2.22 5.00 26.60
C GLY A 32 -2.74 4.71 25.18
N GLU A 33 -2.98 3.41 24.94
CA GLU A 33 -4.03 2.74 24.15
C GLU A 33 -4.12 2.87 22.61
N LEU A 34 -4.20 1.69 21.96
CA LEU A 34 -4.43 1.44 20.54
C LEU A 34 -5.38 0.23 20.47
N GLU A 35 -6.67 0.51 20.39
CA GLU A 35 -7.75 -0.42 20.01
C GLU A 35 -8.03 -0.23 18.51
N ASP A 36 -7.86 -1.30 17.72
CA ASP A 36 -8.91 -1.95 16.91
C ASP A 36 -8.40 -2.61 15.60
N PRO A 37 -8.96 -3.80 15.22
CA PRO A 37 -8.27 -4.78 14.39
C PRO A 37 -8.67 -4.81 12.90
N ILE A 38 -9.58 -3.96 12.43
CA ILE A 38 -10.04 -3.96 11.02
C ILE A 38 -9.24 -3.00 10.14
N ARG A 39 -8.33 -2.22 10.74
CA ARG A 39 -7.33 -1.36 10.08
C ARG A 39 -6.36 -2.09 9.14
N TYR A 40 -6.37 -3.41 9.10
CA TYR A 40 -5.15 -4.18 8.93
C TYR A 40 -4.62 -4.33 7.50
N ILE A 41 -5.48 -4.32 6.47
CA ILE A 41 -5.06 -4.65 5.09
C ILE A 41 -4.87 -3.36 4.26
N GLY A 42 -5.85 -2.46 4.30
CA GLY A 42 -5.74 -1.15 3.67
C GLY A 42 -4.64 -0.27 4.28
N GLU A 43 -4.44 -0.31 5.62
CA GLU A 43 -3.28 0.37 6.21
C GLU A 43 -1.96 -0.34 5.86
N MET A 44 -1.88 -1.66 5.63
CA MET A 44 -0.60 -2.26 5.22
C MET A 44 -0.10 -1.73 3.87
N GLN A 45 -1.00 -1.56 2.90
CA GLN A 45 -0.68 -1.01 1.59
C GLN A 45 -0.50 0.52 1.61
N LEU A 46 -1.30 1.25 2.41
CA LEU A 46 -1.22 2.71 2.51
C LEU A 46 -0.16 3.21 3.51
N THR A 47 0.23 2.40 4.49
CA THR A 47 1.12 2.82 5.60
C THR A 47 2.39 1.98 5.75
N GLY A 48 2.61 0.93 4.93
CA GLY A 48 3.84 0.12 4.97
C GLY A 48 4.09 -0.58 6.31
N MET A 49 3.06 -0.78 7.13
CA MET A 49 3.22 -1.36 8.47
C MET A 49 3.51 -2.87 8.41
N SER A 50 4.56 -3.29 9.13
CA SER A 50 4.80 -4.70 9.44
C SER A 50 3.62 -5.26 10.24
N PRO A 51 3.30 -6.54 10.06
CA PRO A 51 2.18 -7.19 10.71
C PRO A 51 2.37 -7.36 12.25
N ASN A 52 3.39 -6.76 12.87
CA ASN A 52 3.59 -6.84 14.33
C ASN A 52 2.99 -5.65 15.10
N GLY A 53 2.24 -4.75 14.44
CA GLY A 53 1.64 -3.58 15.09
C GLY A 53 2.67 -2.57 15.63
N LEU A 54 3.92 -2.66 15.18
CA LEU A 54 4.94 -1.64 15.41
C LEU A 54 4.66 -0.48 14.46
N GLY A 55 3.87 0.47 14.95
CA GLY A 55 3.65 1.75 14.28
C GLY A 55 4.98 2.48 14.12
N GLY A 56 5.63 2.28 12.97
CA GLY A 56 6.96 2.83 12.72
C GLY A 56 7.36 2.93 11.25
N HIS A 57 6.64 2.28 10.34
CA HIS A 57 7.01 2.26 8.91
C HIS A 57 6.05 3.06 8.03
N LEU A 58 5.51 4.17 8.53
CA LEU A 58 4.97 5.22 7.64
C LEU A 58 6.07 5.58 6.64
N PHE A 59 5.84 5.24 5.37
CA PHE A 59 6.72 5.46 4.23
C PHE A 59 8.06 4.73 4.32
N TRP A 60 8.58 4.29 3.17
CA TRP A 60 9.92 3.71 3.01
C TRP A 60 10.91 4.37 3.97
N PRO A 61 11.39 3.68 5.03
CA PRO A 61 12.35 4.29 5.93
C PRO A 61 13.59 4.59 5.10
N VAL A 62 13.81 5.87 4.82
CA VAL A 62 15.03 6.31 4.16
C VAL A 62 16.12 6.27 5.21
N ILE A 63 16.78 5.13 5.31
CA ILE A 63 17.88 4.93 6.24
C ILE A 63 19.15 5.40 5.54
N PHE A 64 19.70 6.50 6.04
CA PHE A 64 21.09 6.85 5.77
C PHE A 64 21.93 6.32 6.93
N GLY A 65 22.94 5.52 6.61
CA GLY A 65 23.87 5.03 7.61
C GLY A 65 24.69 6.17 8.24
N TRP A 66 25.17 5.98 9.48
CA TRP A 66 25.99 6.99 10.17
C TRP A 66 27.27 7.34 9.40
N THR A 67 27.84 6.37 8.69
CA THR A 67 29.00 6.58 7.82
C THR A 67 28.70 7.59 6.72
N THR A 68 27.51 7.51 6.13
CA THR A 68 27.04 8.51 5.15
C THR A 68 26.99 9.90 5.79
N VAL A 69 26.41 10.02 6.98
CA VAL A 69 26.31 11.30 7.70
C VAL A 69 27.69 11.88 8.02
N PHE A 70 28.64 11.04 8.48
CA PHE A 70 29.99 11.47 8.78
C PHE A 70 30.75 11.93 7.54
N ILE A 71 30.61 11.23 6.40
CA ILE A 71 31.23 11.65 5.14
C ILE A 71 30.60 12.96 4.67
N LEU A 72 29.27 13.11 4.72
CA LEU A 72 28.59 14.36 4.35
C LEU A 72 29.11 15.55 5.20
N LEU A 73 29.23 15.35 6.51
CA LEU A 73 29.77 16.37 7.42
C LEU A 73 31.25 16.67 7.10
N PHE A 74 32.06 15.63 6.87
CA PHE A 74 33.46 15.79 6.48
C PHE A 74 33.58 16.59 5.18
N THR A 75 32.80 16.26 4.15
CA THR A 75 32.76 16.99 2.88
C THR A 75 32.36 18.45 3.08
N ALA A 76 31.33 18.72 3.88
CA ALA A 76 30.87 20.09 4.17
C ALA A 76 31.95 20.97 4.81
N LEU A 77 32.79 20.36 5.66
CA LEU A 77 33.85 21.05 6.41
C LEU A 77 35.14 21.20 5.59
N ARG A 78 35.55 20.17 4.83
CA ARG A 78 36.86 20.10 4.20
C ARG A 78 36.88 20.40 2.71
N VAL A 79 35.81 20.09 1.98
CA VAL A 79 35.82 20.22 0.52
C VAL A 79 35.23 21.57 0.11
N ARG A 80 35.99 22.33 -0.68
CA ARG A 80 35.61 23.67 -1.18
C ARG A 80 35.60 23.77 -2.72
N GLU A 81 35.60 22.63 -3.39
CA GLU A 81 35.56 22.56 -4.87
C GLU A 81 34.24 23.14 -5.41
N LYS A 82 34.33 23.88 -6.53
CA LYS A 82 33.19 24.59 -7.14
C LYS A 82 32.05 23.62 -7.56
N GLY A 83 32.37 22.39 -7.95
CA GLY A 83 31.38 21.40 -8.43
C GLY A 83 30.50 20.80 -7.32
N VAL A 84 30.97 20.81 -6.07
CA VAL A 84 30.24 20.20 -4.93
C VAL A 84 28.97 20.96 -4.59
N GLY A 85 28.92 22.27 -4.88
CA GLY A 85 27.77 23.13 -4.59
C GLY A 85 26.48 22.67 -5.25
N SER A 86 26.55 22.18 -6.50
CA SER A 86 25.36 21.68 -7.22
C SER A 86 24.76 20.45 -6.55
N PHE A 87 25.59 19.56 -6.02
CA PHE A 87 25.12 18.37 -5.30
C PHE A 87 24.53 18.71 -3.93
N TRP A 88 25.08 19.71 -3.22
CA TRP A 88 24.44 20.24 -2.01
C TRP A 88 23.06 20.82 -2.30
N TRP A 89 22.90 21.54 -3.42
CA TRP A 89 21.60 22.04 -3.85
C TRP A 89 20.60 20.91 -4.12
N LEU A 90 21.01 19.89 -4.87
CA LEU A 90 20.18 18.70 -5.10
C LEU A 90 19.78 18.00 -3.81
N LEU A 91 20.72 17.87 -2.87
CA LEU A 91 20.46 17.30 -1.54
C LEU A 91 19.42 18.13 -0.78
N VAL A 92 19.57 19.45 -0.73
CA VAL A 92 18.63 20.34 -0.03
C VAL A 92 17.25 20.30 -0.68
N VAL A 93 17.16 20.45 -2.00
CA VAL A 93 15.88 20.42 -2.73
C VAL A 93 15.21 19.05 -2.57
N GLY A 94 15.96 17.98 -2.77
CA GLY A 94 15.48 16.61 -2.58
C GLY A 94 14.99 16.38 -1.14
N PHE A 95 15.75 16.85 -0.14
CA PHE A 95 15.35 16.77 1.26
C PHE A 95 14.03 17.51 1.51
N LEU A 96 13.90 18.76 1.07
CA LEU A 96 12.68 19.54 1.28
C LEU A 96 11.45 18.90 0.63
N LEU A 97 11.61 18.28 -0.55
CA LEU A 97 10.52 17.64 -1.27
C LEU A 97 10.16 16.27 -0.67
N VAL A 98 11.15 15.48 -0.22
CA VAL A 98 10.88 14.13 0.32
C VAL A 98 10.08 14.16 1.63
N GLN A 99 10.10 15.29 2.36
CA GLN A 99 9.30 15.49 3.57
C GLN A 99 7.78 15.46 3.29
N GLY A 100 7.37 15.74 2.06
CA GLY A 100 5.98 15.84 1.68
C GLY A 100 5.40 17.24 1.92
N PRO A 101 4.08 17.40 2.05
CA PRO A 101 3.43 18.71 2.19
C PRO A 101 3.72 19.39 3.54
N TYR A 102 4.13 18.63 4.55
CA TYR A 102 4.45 19.14 5.90
C TYR A 102 5.79 18.59 6.35
N LEU A 103 6.45 19.30 7.27
CA LEU A 103 7.73 18.84 7.81
C LEU A 103 7.54 17.55 8.62
N MET A 104 8.37 16.53 8.39
CA MET A 104 8.34 15.28 9.16
C MET A 104 9.53 15.23 10.13
N ILE A 105 9.26 15.18 11.43
CA ILE A 105 10.28 14.98 12.47
C ILE A 105 9.89 13.76 13.28
N LEU A 106 10.82 12.81 13.45
CA LEU A 106 10.58 11.57 14.19
C LEU A 106 9.30 10.84 13.70
N ASN A 107 9.13 10.82 12.37
CA ASN A 107 7.97 10.24 11.69
C ASN A 107 6.61 10.86 12.06
N LYS A 108 6.60 12.13 12.48
CA LYS A 108 5.39 12.89 12.77
C LYS A 108 5.31 14.12 11.87
N PRO A 109 4.15 14.38 11.24
CA PRO A 109 3.95 15.59 10.47
C PRO A 109 3.78 16.80 11.40
N PHE A 110 4.45 17.89 11.06
CA PHE A 110 4.34 19.20 11.68
C PHE A 110 3.51 20.08 10.76
N GLU A 111 2.18 19.98 10.87
CA GLU A 111 1.21 20.65 9.98
C GLU A 111 1.32 22.18 10.01
N SER A 112 1.88 22.76 11.08
CA SER A 112 2.14 24.20 11.20
C SER A 112 3.27 24.70 10.29
N ILE A 113 4.08 23.80 9.73
CA ILE A 113 5.22 24.15 8.88
C ILE A 113 4.97 23.54 7.50
N PRO A 114 4.33 24.29 6.58
CA PRO A 114 4.13 23.83 5.22
C PRO A 114 5.48 23.74 4.50
N MET A 115 5.69 22.63 3.80
CA MET A 115 6.85 22.40 2.95
C MET A 115 6.51 22.75 1.50
N PRO A 116 7.51 22.88 0.59
CA PRO A 116 7.24 23.27 -0.80
C PRO A 116 6.20 22.39 -1.52
N MET A 117 6.09 21.12 -1.15
CA MET A 117 5.12 20.19 -1.74
C MET A 117 3.66 20.48 -1.37
N ALA A 118 3.39 21.31 -0.34
CA ALA A 118 2.04 21.75 -0.03
C ALA A 118 1.38 22.50 -1.21
N LEU A 119 2.18 23.05 -2.12
CA LEU A 119 1.72 23.76 -3.32
C LEU A 119 1.37 22.82 -4.49
N PHE A 120 1.80 21.56 -4.46
CA PHE A 120 1.71 20.66 -5.61
C PHE A 120 0.28 20.35 -6.03
N PRO A 121 -0.67 20.08 -5.11
CA PRO A 121 -2.07 19.82 -5.48
C PRO A 121 -2.76 21.00 -6.17
N HIS A 122 -2.22 22.21 -6.00
CA HIS A 122 -2.77 23.42 -6.62
C HIS A 122 -2.19 23.70 -8.01
N LEU A 123 -1.27 22.85 -8.51
CA LEU A 123 -0.58 23.03 -9.78
C LEU A 123 -0.82 21.81 -10.69
N PRO A 124 -1.44 21.99 -11.88
CA PRO A 124 -2.00 20.90 -12.68
C PRO A 124 -0.98 19.86 -13.18
N VAL A 125 0.31 20.19 -13.22
CA VAL A 125 1.39 19.26 -13.58
C VAL A 125 2.04 18.62 -12.36
N LEU A 126 2.16 19.38 -11.26
CA LEU A 126 2.83 18.89 -10.06
C LEU A 126 1.92 18.01 -9.20
N ASP A 127 0.61 18.13 -9.35
CA ASP A 127 -0.35 17.23 -8.69
C ASP A 127 -0.11 15.76 -9.07
N MET A 128 0.29 15.49 -10.32
CA MET A 128 0.65 14.14 -10.77
C MET A 128 1.89 13.56 -10.08
N ILE A 129 2.76 14.39 -9.53
CA ILE A 129 3.99 14.01 -8.80
C ILE A 129 3.93 14.38 -7.32
N ARG A 130 2.73 14.50 -6.75
CA ARG A 130 2.52 14.82 -5.32
C ARG A 130 3.01 13.76 -4.33
N VAL A 131 3.49 12.62 -4.80
CA VAL A 131 3.94 11.54 -3.93
C VAL A 131 5.39 11.80 -3.47
N PRO A 132 5.63 12.07 -2.16
CA PRO A 132 6.93 12.56 -1.69
C PRO A 132 8.10 11.62 -1.95
N HIS A 133 7.85 10.30 -1.92
CA HIS A 133 8.87 9.28 -2.12
C HIS A 133 9.58 9.40 -3.48
N ARG A 134 8.91 9.97 -4.50
CA ARG A 134 9.50 10.10 -5.84
C ARG A 134 10.71 11.03 -5.86
N PHE A 135 10.81 11.95 -4.90
CA PHE A 135 11.94 12.88 -4.78
C PHE A 135 13.13 12.30 -4.02
N LEU A 136 13.00 11.09 -3.49
CA LEU A 136 14.12 10.37 -2.88
C LEU A 136 15.28 10.22 -3.86
N ILE A 137 15.01 10.07 -5.16
CA ILE A 137 16.04 10.00 -6.19
C ILE A 137 16.92 11.25 -6.24
N LEU A 138 16.34 12.45 -6.06
CA LEU A 138 17.09 13.70 -6.03
C LEU A 138 17.97 13.79 -4.79
N LEU A 139 17.42 13.37 -3.65
CA LEU A 139 18.14 13.32 -2.39
C LEU A 139 19.32 12.36 -2.46
N ILE A 140 19.11 11.13 -2.96
CA ILE A 140 20.15 10.12 -3.15
C ILE A 140 21.22 10.61 -4.14
N LEU A 141 20.82 11.22 -5.26
CA LEU A 141 21.76 11.77 -6.24
C LEU A 141 22.63 12.87 -5.62
N GLY A 142 22.03 13.79 -4.87
CA GLY A 142 22.75 14.84 -4.15
C GLY A 142 23.73 14.26 -3.12
N ILE A 143 23.28 13.32 -2.29
CA ILE A 143 24.11 12.62 -1.30
C ILE A 143 25.27 11.90 -1.99
N THR A 144 25.01 11.14 -3.05
CA THR A 144 26.03 10.36 -3.77
C THR A 144 27.12 11.27 -4.34
N GLY A 145 26.73 12.39 -4.95
CA GLY A 145 27.70 13.38 -5.43
C GLY A 145 28.56 13.95 -4.30
N VAL A 146 27.96 14.41 -3.20
CA VAL A 146 28.69 14.94 -2.04
C VAL A 146 29.61 13.89 -1.41
N ILE A 147 29.16 12.63 -1.29
CA ILE A 147 29.97 11.52 -0.80
C ILE A 147 31.16 11.27 -1.71
N ALA A 148 30.99 11.27 -3.03
CA ALA A 148 32.08 11.00 -3.98
C ALA A 148 33.24 12.00 -3.81
N TYR A 149 32.93 13.29 -3.64
CA TYR A 149 33.95 14.30 -3.33
C TYR A 149 34.57 14.11 -1.94
N GLY A 150 33.77 13.72 -0.94
CA GLY A 150 34.26 13.39 0.39
C GLY A 150 35.26 12.22 0.39
N LEU A 151 34.91 11.14 -0.29
CA LEU A 151 35.75 9.96 -0.44
C LEU A 151 37.04 10.28 -1.20
N ARG A 152 36.98 11.09 -2.27
CA ARG A 152 38.18 11.56 -2.97
C ARG A 152 39.11 12.33 -2.04
N GLU A 153 38.58 13.24 -1.23
CA GLU A 153 39.38 14.02 -0.29
C GLU A 153 39.98 13.13 0.83
N ILE A 154 39.23 12.16 1.33
CA ILE A 154 39.72 11.15 2.27
C ILE A 154 40.83 10.31 1.63
N GLN A 155 40.68 9.92 0.36
CA GLN A 155 41.69 9.16 -0.38
C GLN A 155 43.00 9.95 -0.51
N ILE A 156 42.91 11.26 -0.78
CA ILE A 156 44.08 12.14 -0.86
C ILE A 156 44.75 12.28 0.52
N GLN A 157 43.98 12.44 1.60
CA GLN A 157 44.53 12.69 2.95
C GLN A 157 44.98 11.42 3.70
N ARG A 158 44.30 10.29 3.47
CA ARG A 158 44.40 9.05 4.28
C ARG A 158 44.70 7.80 3.44
N GLY A 159 44.76 7.94 2.11
CA GLY A 159 45.07 6.85 1.19
C GLY A 159 43.86 6.01 0.76
N ALA A 160 44.08 5.19 -0.27
CA ALA A 160 43.05 4.33 -0.86
C ALA A 160 42.52 3.28 0.11
N VAL A 161 43.36 2.76 1.02
CA VAL A 161 42.96 1.74 2.00
C VAL A 161 41.90 2.28 2.96
N ALA A 162 42.10 3.49 3.52
CA ALA A 162 41.13 4.11 4.42
C ALA A 162 39.79 4.37 3.73
N THR A 163 39.84 4.78 2.46
CA THR A 163 38.65 5.00 1.62
C THR A 163 37.93 3.68 1.33
N PHE A 164 38.69 2.64 1.00
CA PHE A 164 38.16 1.29 0.73
C PHE A 164 37.45 0.70 1.95
N MET A 165 37.96 0.95 3.17
CA MET A 165 37.34 0.49 4.42
C MET A 165 35.97 1.14 4.73
N LEU A 166 35.62 2.25 4.08
CA LEU A 166 34.30 2.89 4.27
C LEU A 166 33.18 2.13 3.54
N PHE A 167 33.48 1.43 2.44
CA PHE A 167 32.49 0.65 1.69
C PHE A 167 31.85 -0.49 2.51
N PRO A 168 32.63 -1.40 3.17
CA PRO A 168 32.02 -2.44 3.99
C PRO A 168 31.27 -1.87 5.20
N LEU A 169 31.68 -0.71 5.73
CA LEU A 169 30.97 -0.03 6.82
C LEU A 169 29.61 0.51 6.36
N MET A 170 29.57 1.17 5.19
CA MET A 170 28.31 1.58 4.56
C MET A 170 27.43 0.38 4.22
N ALA A 171 28.00 -0.71 3.68
CA ALA A 171 27.26 -1.93 3.37
C ALA A 171 26.68 -2.58 4.63
N PHE A 172 27.39 -2.53 5.75
CA PHE A 172 26.91 -3.00 7.05
C PHE A 172 25.73 -2.17 7.57
N GLU A 173 25.80 -0.84 7.45
CA GLU A 173 24.71 0.06 7.88
C GLU A 173 23.47 -0.02 6.96
N LEU A 174 23.67 -0.36 5.69
CA LEU A 174 22.60 -0.55 4.69
C LEU A 174 22.02 -1.97 4.70
N GLN A 175 22.40 -2.83 5.65
CA GLN A 175 21.74 -4.12 5.82
C GLN A 175 20.27 -3.88 6.11
N LEU A 176 19.43 -4.11 5.09
CA LEU A 176 18.00 -4.08 5.25
C LEU A 176 17.63 -5.14 6.31
N PRO A 177 16.71 -4.83 7.23
CA PRO A 177 16.17 -5.86 8.12
C PRO A 177 15.70 -7.02 7.24
N GLN A 178 16.06 -8.25 7.64
CA GLN A 178 15.63 -9.42 6.88
C GLN A 178 14.12 -9.36 6.69
N PRO A 179 13.62 -9.51 5.45
CA PRO A 179 12.20 -9.51 5.21
C PRO A 179 11.59 -10.57 6.11
N GLN A 180 10.69 -10.14 7.00
CA GLN A 180 9.94 -11.10 7.80
C GLN A 180 9.04 -11.85 6.82
N ALA A 181 9.26 -13.15 6.68
CA ALA A 181 8.36 -13.99 5.90
C ALA A 181 6.97 -13.88 6.54
N ILE A 182 6.07 -13.18 5.86
CA ILE A 182 4.66 -13.19 6.23
C ILE A 182 4.13 -14.53 5.76
N ASN A 183 3.80 -15.41 6.72
CA ASN A 183 3.15 -16.67 6.39
C ASN A 183 1.68 -16.36 6.08
N LEU A 184 1.43 -16.04 4.82
CA LEU A 184 0.09 -15.91 4.29
C LEU A 184 -0.47 -17.32 4.13
N ARG A 185 -1.31 -17.74 5.08
CA ARG A 185 -2.05 -18.99 4.97
C ARG A 185 -3.22 -18.77 4.02
N ARG A 186 -3.27 -19.55 2.94
CA ARG A 186 -4.41 -19.55 2.02
C ARG A 186 -5.59 -20.33 2.63
N ALA A 187 -6.81 -19.90 2.36
CA ALA A 187 -8.00 -20.70 2.63
C ALA A 187 -7.98 -22.00 1.81
N GLU A 188 -8.62 -23.05 2.33
CA GLU A 188 -8.66 -24.38 1.69
C GLU A 188 -9.39 -24.34 0.34
N VAL A 189 -10.34 -23.42 0.16
CA VAL A 189 -11.05 -23.23 -1.12
C VAL A 189 -10.10 -22.99 -2.29
N TYR A 190 -9.00 -22.27 -2.08
CA TYR A 190 -8.06 -21.95 -3.16
C TYR A 190 -7.29 -23.18 -3.63
N GLN A 191 -7.10 -24.18 -2.77
CA GLN A 191 -6.54 -25.45 -3.20
C GLN A 191 -7.53 -26.22 -4.08
N VAL A 192 -8.82 -26.22 -3.72
CA VAL A 192 -9.88 -26.85 -4.54
C VAL A 192 -9.93 -26.20 -5.92
N MET A 193 -9.86 -24.86 -5.98
CA MET A 193 -9.83 -24.14 -7.25
C MET A 193 -8.56 -24.44 -8.06
N GLN A 194 -7.40 -24.54 -7.40
CA GLN A 194 -6.14 -24.86 -8.08
C GLN A 194 -6.15 -26.26 -8.71
N GLU A 195 -6.80 -27.22 -8.06
CA GLU A 195 -6.92 -28.61 -8.53
C GLU A 195 -7.97 -28.77 -9.65
N ASP A 196 -8.83 -27.77 -9.84
CA ASP A 196 -9.84 -27.74 -10.90
C ASP A 196 -9.20 -27.44 -12.26
N SER A 197 -9.45 -28.27 -13.29
CA SER A 197 -8.91 -28.11 -14.64
C SER A 197 -9.59 -27.00 -15.44
N LEU A 198 -10.80 -26.58 -15.04
CA LEU A 198 -11.60 -25.62 -15.80
C LEU A 198 -10.99 -24.22 -15.74
N ASP A 199 -11.01 -23.50 -16.87
CA ASP A 199 -10.69 -22.08 -16.92
C ASP A 199 -11.96 -21.26 -16.62
N TYR A 200 -11.93 -20.50 -15.53
CA TYR A 200 -13.05 -19.64 -15.11
C TYR A 200 -12.55 -18.43 -14.31
N ALA A 201 -13.47 -17.51 -14.04
CA ALA A 201 -13.25 -16.39 -13.16
C ALA A 201 -13.68 -16.66 -11.70
N VAL A 202 -12.98 -16.02 -10.77
CA VAL A 202 -13.31 -15.96 -9.35
C VAL A 202 -13.63 -14.51 -8.99
N LEU A 203 -14.73 -14.32 -8.25
CA LEU A 203 -15.12 -13.04 -7.69
C LEU A 203 -14.71 -12.98 -6.22
N GLU A 204 -13.69 -12.18 -5.94
CA GLU A 204 -13.22 -11.89 -4.58
C GLU A 204 -14.01 -10.71 -4.01
N MET A 205 -14.62 -10.91 -2.83
CA MET A 205 -15.46 -9.92 -2.15
C MET A 205 -14.90 -9.60 -0.75
N PRO A 206 -14.96 -8.33 -0.32
CA PRO A 206 -15.37 -7.15 -1.09
C PRO A 206 -14.43 -6.86 -2.26
N ILE A 207 -14.96 -6.37 -3.37
CA ILE A 207 -14.13 -5.95 -4.51
C ILE A 207 -13.26 -4.78 -4.06
N ASP A 208 -11.94 -4.88 -4.24
CA ASP A 208 -11.04 -3.76 -4.00
C ASP A 208 -9.98 -3.67 -5.11
N TYR A 209 -10.08 -2.65 -5.96
CA TYR A 209 -9.10 -2.39 -7.03
C TYR A 209 -7.77 -1.84 -6.54
N ARG A 210 -7.60 -1.67 -5.22
CA ARG A 210 -6.35 -1.32 -4.55
C ARG A 210 -5.80 -2.45 -3.72
N ASP A 211 -6.45 -3.61 -3.71
CA ASP A 211 -5.95 -4.73 -2.94
C ASP A 211 -5.05 -5.64 -3.78
N ALA A 212 -3.75 -5.60 -3.49
CA ALA A 212 -2.79 -6.54 -4.04
C ALA A 212 -2.91 -7.96 -3.44
N TYR A 213 -3.66 -8.13 -2.35
CA TYR A 213 -3.86 -9.43 -1.72
C TYR A 213 -4.67 -10.38 -2.61
N THR A 214 -5.73 -9.90 -3.27
CA THR A 214 -6.49 -10.69 -4.26
C THR A 214 -5.61 -11.15 -5.42
N MET A 215 -4.73 -10.27 -5.93
CA MET A 215 -3.72 -10.67 -6.95
C MET A 215 -2.71 -11.70 -6.44
N TRP A 216 -2.34 -11.64 -5.16
CA TRP A 216 -1.51 -12.68 -4.56
C TRP A 216 -2.25 -14.01 -4.47
N LEU A 217 -3.55 -13.99 -4.10
CA LEU A 217 -4.41 -15.18 -4.09
C LEU A 217 -4.52 -15.79 -5.49
N GLN A 218 -4.52 -14.97 -6.55
CA GLN A 218 -4.51 -15.44 -7.94
C GLN A 218 -3.37 -16.40 -8.25
N ILE A 219 -2.18 -16.13 -7.73
CA ILE A 219 -1.01 -17.01 -7.90
C ILE A 219 -1.27 -18.39 -7.27
N SER A 220 -2.15 -18.46 -6.26
CA SER A 220 -2.43 -19.68 -5.52
C SER A 220 -3.51 -20.57 -6.14
N HIS A 221 -4.49 -19.99 -6.84
CA HIS A 221 -5.60 -20.73 -7.46
C HIS A 221 -5.57 -20.73 -9.00
N GLU A 222 -4.74 -19.88 -9.60
CA GLU A 222 -4.48 -19.84 -11.05
C GLU A 222 -5.73 -19.61 -11.91
N LYS A 223 -6.74 -18.94 -11.35
CA LYS A 223 -8.00 -18.58 -12.05
C LYS A 223 -8.02 -17.11 -12.42
N ARG A 224 -8.86 -16.73 -13.39
CA ARG A 224 -9.06 -15.33 -13.75
C ARG A 224 -9.69 -14.60 -12.57
N LEU A 225 -9.26 -13.36 -12.29
CA LEU A 225 -9.91 -12.51 -11.31
C LEU A 225 -10.87 -11.57 -12.02
N LEU A 226 -12.07 -11.41 -11.47
CA LEU A 226 -13.00 -10.38 -11.97
C LEU A 226 -12.52 -8.96 -11.60
N ALA A 227 -11.81 -8.83 -10.48
CA ALA A 227 -11.24 -7.58 -9.99
C ALA A 227 -9.94 -7.83 -9.23
N GLY A 228 -9.02 -6.85 -9.28
CA GLY A 228 -7.75 -6.89 -8.58
C GLY A 228 -7.04 -5.54 -8.62
N TYR A 229 -5.85 -5.45 -8.03
CA TYR A 229 -5.09 -4.20 -7.97
C TYR A 229 -4.82 -3.62 -9.38
N THR A 230 -5.33 -2.42 -9.63
CA THR A 230 -4.95 -1.63 -10.80
C THR A 230 -4.69 -0.18 -10.44
N SER A 231 -3.67 0.41 -11.06
CA SER A 231 -3.41 1.85 -10.94
C SER A 231 -4.33 2.69 -11.82
N HIS A 232 -4.81 2.12 -12.93
CA HIS A 232 -5.69 2.77 -13.90
C HIS A 232 -6.64 1.74 -14.51
N ILE A 233 -7.91 2.08 -14.62
CA ILE A 233 -8.86 1.25 -15.34
C ILE A 233 -8.70 1.54 -16.82
N LEU A 234 -8.47 0.49 -17.60
CA LEU A 234 -8.40 0.61 -19.05
C LEU A 234 -9.75 1.09 -19.57
N PRO A 235 -9.80 2.05 -20.50
CA PRO A 235 -11.06 2.52 -21.08
C PRO A 235 -11.93 1.39 -21.66
N SER A 236 -11.29 0.33 -22.17
CA SER A 236 -11.97 -0.88 -22.67
C SER A 236 -12.67 -1.71 -21.58
N ALA A 237 -12.26 -1.59 -20.32
CA ALA A 237 -12.87 -2.29 -19.19
C ALA A 237 -14.04 -1.52 -18.57
N LEU A 238 -14.18 -0.22 -18.85
CA LEU A 238 -15.24 0.62 -18.26
C LEU A 238 -16.65 0.10 -18.54
N PRO A 239 -17.04 -0.27 -19.77
CA PRO A 239 -18.39 -0.78 -20.03
C PRO A 239 -18.70 -2.04 -19.22
N ALA A 240 -17.68 -2.85 -18.94
CA ALA A 240 -17.82 -4.07 -18.15
C ALA A 240 -18.03 -3.80 -16.65
N LEU A 241 -17.71 -2.59 -16.16
CA LEU A 241 -17.87 -2.15 -14.77
C LEU A 241 -19.07 -1.23 -14.56
N GLU A 242 -19.60 -0.63 -15.63
CA GLU A 242 -20.75 0.30 -15.58
C GLU A 242 -22.10 -0.41 -15.45
N THR A 243 -22.13 -1.75 -15.44
CA THR A 243 -23.37 -2.51 -15.23
C THR A 243 -23.92 -2.27 -13.83
N ASP A 244 -25.24 -2.33 -13.67
CA ASP A 244 -25.90 -2.10 -12.37
C ASP A 244 -25.38 -3.06 -11.30
N LEU A 245 -25.11 -4.32 -11.65
CA LEU A 245 -24.53 -5.29 -10.75
C LEU A 245 -23.12 -4.88 -10.29
N MET A 246 -22.21 -4.59 -11.23
CA MET A 246 -20.83 -4.25 -10.87
C MET A 246 -20.77 -2.96 -10.07
N ARG A 247 -21.62 -1.98 -10.38
CA ARG A 247 -21.77 -0.75 -9.59
C ARG A 247 -22.34 -0.99 -8.20
N ALA A 248 -23.18 -2.01 -8.02
CA ALA A 248 -23.73 -2.40 -6.72
C ALA A 248 -22.77 -3.25 -5.87
N LEU A 249 -21.82 -3.96 -6.51
CA LEU A 249 -20.81 -4.77 -5.84
C LEU A 249 -19.51 -4.01 -5.52
N HIS A 250 -19.22 -2.92 -6.22
CA HIS A 250 -18.00 -2.11 -6.04
C HIS A 250 -18.10 -1.17 -4.82
N PRO A 251 -17.03 -0.96 -4.02
CA PRO A 251 -17.04 -0.01 -2.91
C PRO A 251 -17.09 1.46 -3.37
N ALA A 252 -17.93 2.28 -2.71
CA ALA A 252 -18.31 3.61 -3.20
C ALA A 252 -17.30 4.74 -3.04
N GLU A 253 -16.22 4.57 -2.28
CA GLU A 253 -15.34 5.71 -2.01
C GLU A 253 -14.45 6.05 -3.21
N THR A 254 -15.03 6.86 -4.09
CA THR A 254 -14.46 7.71 -5.14
C THR A 254 -13.42 8.73 -4.65
N ASN A 255 -12.88 8.55 -3.45
CA ASN A 255 -11.60 9.16 -3.04
C ASN A 255 -10.41 8.25 -3.42
N THR A 256 -10.64 7.32 -4.35
CA THR A 256 -9.57 6.60 -5.01
C THR A 256 -8.95 7.50 -6.08
N ASP A 257 -7.62 7.58 -6.10
CA ASP A 257 -6.85 8.14 -7.22
C ASP A 257 -7.04 7.36 -8.54
N VAL A 258 -7.88 6.30 -8.53
CA VAL A 258 -8.19 5.47 -9.69
C VAL A 258 -9.25 6.19 -10.51
N LEU A 259 -8.76 7.05 -11.41
CA LEU A 259 -9.58 7.79 -12.36
C LEU A 259 -10.44 6.84 -13.21
N GLY A 260 -11.74 7.15 -13.30
CA GLY A 260 -12.67 6.49 -14.21
C GLY A 260 -13.54 5.39 -13.60
N LEU A 261 -13.47 5.13 -12.29
CA LEU A 261 -14.40 4.18 -11.66
C LEU A 261 -15.86 4.66 -11.75
N PRO A 262 -16.80 3.78 -12.14
CA PRO A 262 -18.23 4.08 -12.10
C PRO A 262 -18.70 4.44 -10.69
N GLU A 263 -19.68 5.32 -10.58
CA GLU A 263 -20.29 5.66 -9.29
C GLU A 263 -21.01 4.45 -8.70
N PHE A 264 -20.82 4.21 -7.40
CA PHE A 264 -21.54 3.17 -6.68
C PHE A 264 -23.05 3.31 -6.79
N LEU A 265 -23.72 2.17 -6.89
CA LEU A 265 -25.17 2.08 -6.89
C LEU A 265 -25.63 1.45 -5.57
N GLU A 266 -26.26 2.26 -4.73
CA GLU A 266 -26.98 1.75 -3.55
C GLU A 266 -28.26 1.04 -4.02
N VAL A 267 -28.48 -0.18 -3.53
CA VAL A 267 -29.59 -1.03 -3.97
C VAL A 267 -30.38 -1.49 -2.77
N ASP A 268 -31.70 -1.33 -2.83
CA ASP A 268 -32.61 -1.96 -1.88
C ASP A 268 -32.70 -3.46 -2.17
N VAL A 269 -31.85 -4.23 -1.50
CA VAL A 269 -31.71 -5.67 -1.69
C VAL A 269 -33.05 -6.37 -1.47
N GLU A 270 -33.92 -5.88 -0.58
CA GLU A 270 -35.21 -6.51 -0.28
C GLU A 270 -36.21 -6.39 -1.44
N ASN A 271 -36.12 -5.30 -2.21
CA ASN A 271 -37.03 -5.01 -3.32
C ASN A 271 -36.52 -5.43 -4.70
N LEU A 272 -35.40 -6.16 -4.78
CA LEU A 272 -34.93 -6.75 -6.03
C LEU A 272 -35.93 -7.76 -6.61
N THR A 273 -36.33 -7.56 -7.86
CA THR A 273 -37.24 -8.47 -8.58
C THR A 273 -36.50 -9.72 -9.05
N GLU A 274 -37.20 -10.85 -9.20
CA GLU A 274 -36.59 -12.08 -9.74
C GLU A 274 -36.03 -11.89 -11.16
N GLY A 275 -36.62 -11.01 -11.97
CA GLY A 275 -36.09 -10.68 -13.29
C GLY A 275 -34.72 -9.98 -13.21
N GLN A 276 -34.53 -9.08 -12.25
CA GLN A 276 -33.22 -8.46 -12.01
C GLN A 276 -32.22 -9.46 -11.46
N LEU A 277 -32.64 -10.31 -10.52
CA LEU A 277 -31.78 -11.36 -9.96
C LEU A 277 -31.32 -12.34 -11.04
N ASP A 278 -32.21 -12.82 -11.93
CA ASP A 278 -31.81 -13.69 -13.05
C ASP A 278 -30.85 -13.00 -14.03
N ALA A 279 -31.09 -11.71 -14.34
CA ALA A 279 -30.19 -10.94 -15.19
C ALA A 279 -28.79 -10.83 -14.57
N TRP A 280 -28.69 -10.56 -13.27
CA TRP A 280 -27.41 -10.45 -12.56
C TRP A 280 -26.71 -11.81 -12.39
N ARG A 281 -27.47 -12.89 -12.16
CA ARG A 281 -26.92 -14.26 -12.16
C ARG A 281 -26.31 -14.59 -13.52
N ARG A 282 -27.03 -14.29 -14.61
CA ARG A 282 -26.53 -14.49 -15.98
C ARG A 282 -25.29 -13.64 -16.25
N GLU A 283 -25.29 -12.38 -15.84
CA GLU A 283 -24.11 -11.52 -16.00
C GLU A 283 -22.88 -12.16 -15.35
N LEU A 284 -22.96 -12.57 -14.07
CA LEU A 284 -21.82 -13.19 -13.39
C LEU A 284 -21.41 -14.52 -14.01
N VAL A 285 -22.37 -15.40 -14.25
CA VAL A 285 -22.08 -16.79 -14.60
C VAL A 285 -21.77 -16.96 -16.09
N VAL A 286 -22.49 -16.25 -16.95
CA VAL A 286 -22.39 -16.36 -18.40
C VAL A 286 -21.41 -15.33 -18.94
N ASP A 287 -21.63 -14.04 -18.64
CA ASP A 287 -20.87 -12.96 -19.29
C ASP A 287 -19.49 -12.78 -18.66
N LYS A 288 -19.39 -12.90 -17.33
CA LYS A 288 -18.13 -12.79 -16.57
C LYS A 288 -17.47 -14.13 -16.28
N ASP A 289 -18.14 -15.23 -16.61
CA ASP A 289 -17.64 -16.59 -16.45
C ASP A 289 -17.20 -16.93 -14.99
N VAL A 290 -17.93 -16.38 -14.01
CA VAL A 290 -17.63 -16.60 -12.59
C VAL A 290 -18.18 -17.96 -12.16
N ARG A 291 -17.34 -18.76 -11.49
CA ARG A 291 -17.73 -20.06 -10.90
C ARG A 291 -17.71 -20.06 -9.38
N TYR A 292 -16.91 -19.19 -8.79
CA TYR A 292 -16.85 -19.04 -7.34
C TYR A 292 -16.92 -17.58 -6.95
N VAL A 293 -17.70 -17.31 -5.90
CA VAL A 293 -17.65 -16.06 -5.15
C VAL A 293 -17.03 -16.37 -3.79
N VAL A 294 -15.94 -15.70 -3.46
CA VAL A 294 -15.26 -15.85 -2.16
C VAL A 294 -15.42 -14.54 -1.40
N PHE A 295 -16.10 -14.60 -0.27
CA PHE A 295 -16.31 -13.45 0.60
C PHE A 295 -15.43 -13.52 1.83
N HIS A 296 -14.52 -12.56 1.94
CA HIS A 296 -13.57 -12.42 3.03
C HIS A 296 -14.21 -11.66 4.19
N ARG A 297 -14.65 -12.37 5.22
CA ARG A 297 -15.11 -11.74 6.48
C ARG A 297 -13.96 -11.05 7.21
N ARG A 298 -12.76 -11.61 7.08
CA ARG A 298 -11.49 -11.19 7.69
C ARG A 298 -10.34 -11.65 6.80
N PRO A 299 -9.15 -11.04 6.88
CA PRO A 299 -7.96 -11.60 6.25
C PRO A 299 -7.75 -13.06 6.67
N ASP A 300 -7.48 -13.95 5.70
CA ASP A 300 -7.16 -15.37 5.95
C ASP A 300 -5.78 -15.58 6.58
N PHE A 301 -4.98 -14.53 6.63
CA PHE A 301 -3.75 -14.53 7.42
C PHE A 301 -4.06 -14.10 8.85
N PHE A 302 -3.49 -14.84 9.81
CA PHE A 302 -3.40 -14.34 11.17
C PHE A 302 -2.61 -13.03 11.11
N ALA A 303 -3.22 -11.93 11.56
CA ALA A 303 -2.44 -10.83 12.09
C ALA A 303 -1.46 -11.48 13.07
N PRO A 304 -0.15 -11.50 12.80
CA PRO A 304 0.78 -12.28 13.59
C PRO A 304 0.58 -11.78 14.99
N SER A 305 0.39 -12.76 15.88
CA SER A 305 0.19 -12.51 17.29
C SER A 305 1.26 -11.51 17.68
N ARG A 306 0.81 -10.30 18.05
CA ARG A 306 1.67 -9.19 18.46
C ARG A 306 2.76 -9.82 19.30
N ALA A 307 4.00 -9.83 18.79
CA ALA A 307 5.06 -10.63 19.38
C ALA A 307 4.96 -10.45 20.90
N PRO A 308 4.80 -11.52 21.70
CA PRO A 308 4.63 -11.36 23.14
C PRO A 308 5.75 -10.44 23.56
N LYS A 309 5.37 -9.29 24.15
CA LYS A 309 6.35 -8.27 24.52
C LYS A 309 7.50 -9.03 25.19
N PRO A 310 8.72 -9.02 24.63
CA PRO A 310 9.83 -9.69 25.29
C PRO A 310 9.82 -9.20 26.73
N ALA A 311 9.99 -10.09 27.71
CA ALA A 311 9.90 -9.74 29.12
C ALA A 311 10.87 -8.58 29.38
N GLU A 312 10.34 -7.37 29.35
CA GLU A 312 11.15 -6.18 29.13
C GLU A 312 12.06 -6.05 30.35
N THR A 313 13.36 -6.31 30.17
CA THR A 313 14.34 -6.10 31.23
C THR A 313 14.37 -4.60 31.54
N ALA A 314 14.72 -4.22 32.78
CA ALA A 314 14.79 -2.79 33.16
C ALA A 314 15.67 -1.97 32.20
N LYS A 315 16.66 -2.60 31.55
CA LYS A 315 17.53 -2.01 30.52
C LYS A 315 16.80 -1.75 29.20
N GLU A 316 15.92 -2.65 28.77
CA GLU A 316 15.09 -2.47 27.57
C GLU A 316 13.97 -1.45 27.83
N LYS A 317 13.37 -1.47 29.03
CA LYS A 317 12.44 -0.42 29.48
C LYS A 317 13.11 0.95 29.52
N LEU A 318 14.38 1.03 29.93
CA LEU A 318 15.14 2.28 29.97
C LEU A 318 15.54 2.76 28.56
N MET A 319 15.92 1.86 27.65
CA MET A 319 16.19 2.19 26.24
C MET A 319 14.93 2.68 25.49
N VAL A 320 13.77 2.08 25.79
CA VAL A 320 12.47 2.51 25.26
C VAL A 320 11.98 3.79 25.93
N ALA A 321 12.20 3.97 27.24
CA ALA A 321 11.88 5.20 27.98
C ALA A 321 12.75 6.40 27.59
N LEU A 322 13.92 6.16 26.97
CA LEU A 322 14.81 7.19 26.44
C LEU A 322 14.57 7.50 24.95
N MET A 323 13.62 6.83 24.28
CA MET A 323 13.12 7.25 22.96
C MET A 323 11.97 8.24 23.10
N PRO A 324 11.98 9.38 22.39
CA PRO A 324 11.01 10.45 22.62
C PRO A 324 9.66 10.15 21.97
N TYR A 325 8.62 9.86 22.78
CA TYR A 325 7.23 9.89 22.36
C TYR A 325 6.29 10.63 23.33
N ARG A 326 5.63 11.65 22.73
CA ARG A 326 4.33 12.33 23.02
C ARG A 326 4.29 13.45 24.07
N LEU A 327 4.17 14.69 23.58
CA LEU A 327 2.96 15.54 23.72
C LEU A 327 2.92 16.65 22.64
N ASN A 328 1.75 16.82 22.00
CA ASN A 328 1.33 18.08 21.38
C ASN A 328 -0.11 18.37 21.85
N PRO A 329 -0.37 19.50 22.53
CA PRO A 329 -1.71 19.90 22.98
C PRO A 329 -2.59 20.55 21.89
N ALA A 330 -2.15 20.62 20.62
CA ALA A 330 -2.92 21.13 19.49
C ALA A 330 -3.90 20.10 18.86
N VAL A 331 -4.15 18.98 19.54
CA VAL A 331 -5.28 18.06 19.30
C VAL A 331 -6.60 18.71 19.77
N LYS A 332 -6.85 19.97 19.38
CA LYS A 332 -8.11 20.67 19.65
C LYS A 332 -9.07 20.68 18.47
N ASP A 333 -8.59 20.47 17.23
CA ASP A 333 -9.47 20.23 16.08
C ASP A 333 -9.47 18.76 15.64
N GLY A 334 -9.84 17.91 16.61
CA GLY A 334 -10.60 16.69 16.37
C GLY A 334 -9.84 15.41 16.01
N PRO A 335 -9.35 14.64 16.99
CA PRO A 335 -9.19 13.18 16.83
C PRO A 335 -10.53 12.56 16.42
N LYS A 336 -11.64 13.19 16.83
CA LYS A 336 -12.99 12.90 16.34
C LYS A 336 -13.12 12.98 14.83
N ARG A 337 -12.51 13.89 14.06
CA ARG A 337 -12.70 13.93 12.59
C ARG A 337 -11.93 12.84 11.84
N ARG A 338 -10.74 12.47 12.30
CA ARG A 338 -9.97 11.33 11.73
C ARG A 338 -10.50 9.99 12.20
N LEU A 339 -10.91 9.88 13.47
CA LEU A 339 -11.64 8.71 13.96
C LEU A 339 -13.02 8.63 13.32
N TYR A 340 -13.70 9.75 13.05
CA TYR A 340 -14.96 9.77 12.33
C TYR A 340 -14.75 9.45 10.86
N GLY A 341 -13.68 9.93 10.21
CA GLY A 341 -13.36 9.54 8.83
C GLY A 341 -12.99 8.07 8.71
N ALA A 342 -12.16 7.54 9.62
CA ALA A 342 -11.83 6.12 9.66
C ALA A 342 -13.04 5.26 10.09
N LYS A 343 -13.83 5.71 11.07
CA LYS A 343 -15.05 5.01 11.50
C LYS A 343 -16.12 5.04 10.41
N GLN A 344 -16.32 6.18 9.75
CA GLN A 344 -17.23 6.34 8.62
C GLN A 344 -16.75 5.46 7.47
N PHE A 345 -15.45 5.48 7.12
CA PHE A 345 -14.86 4.56 6.14
C PHE A 345 -15.10 3.09 6.51
N MET A 346 -14.90 2.72 7.78
CA MET A 346 -15.13 1.35 8.26
C MET A 346 -16.61 0.97 8.27
N GLU A 347 -17.50 1.88 8.66
CA GLU A 347 -18.95 1.71 8.64
C GLU A 347 -19.45 1.60 7.21
N THR A 348 -18.92 2.42 6.30
CA THR A 348 -19.20 2.42 4.86
C THR A 348 -18.69 1.15 4.20
N LEU A 349 -17.45 0.73 4.46
CA LEU A 349 -16.93 -0.56 4.00
C LEU A 349 -17.74 -1.73 4.56
N ALA A 350 -18.11 -1.70 5.85
CA ALA A 350 -18.91 -2.75 6.46
C ALA A 350 -20.34 -2.80 5.87
N GLN A 351 -20.97 -1.65 5.66
CA GLN A 351 -22.29 -1.54 5.02
C GLN A 351 -22.24 -2.01 3.56
N GLN A 352 -21.20 -1.65 2.82
CA GLN A 352 -21.05 -2.02 1.41
C GLN A 352 -20.68 -3.50 1.23
N SER A 353 -19.79 -4.00 2.09
CA SER A 353 -19.50 -5.42 2.20
C SER A 353 -20.77 -6.19 2.58
N ALA A 354 -21.62 -5.63 3.45
CA ALA A 354 -22.93 -6.21 3.77
C ALA A 354 -23.93 -6.14 2.60
N GLN A 355 -23.99 -5.05 1.81
CA GLN A 355 -24.83 -4.97 0.61
C GLN A 355 -24.39 -6.03 -0.41
N GLY A 356 -23.10 -6.06 -0.75
CA GLY A 356 -22.56 -7.05 -1.67
C GLY A 356 -22.83 -8.48 -1.20
N HIS A 357 -22.62 -8.77 0.08
CA HIS A 357 -22.97 -10.06 0.69
C HIS A 357 -24.45 -10.39 0.52
N ALA A 358 -25.35 -9.47 0.89
CA ALA A 358 -26.79 -9.68 0.82
C ALA A 358 -27.29 -9.85 -0.62
N ILE A 359 -26.72 -9.13 -1.58
CA ILE A 359 -26.99 -9.30 -3.01
C ILE A 359 -26.60 -10.73 -3.46
N ILE A 360 -25.38 -11.17 -3.11
CA ILE A 360 -24.90 -12.52 -3.44
C ILE A 360 -25.77 -13.60 -2.78
N GLU A 361 -26.12 -13.44 -1.50
CA GLU A 361 -27.01 -14.37 -0.79
C GLU A 361 -28.41 -14.42 -1.42
N LYS A 362 -28.94 -13.27 -1.87
CA LYS A 362 -30.25 -13.22 -2.53
C LYS A 362 -30.21 -13.84 -3.94
N MET A 363 -29.11 -13.68 -4.67
CA MET A 363 -28.93 -14.32 -5.97
C MET A 363 -28.76 -15.83 -5.84
N PHE A 364 -27.85 -16.30 -4.98
CA PHE A 364 -27.39 -17.70 -5.03
C PHE A 364 -27.78 -18.52 -3.80
N GLY A 365 -28.42 -17.92 -2.82
CA GLY A 365 -28.75 -18.55 -1.55
C GLY A 365 -27.55 -18.55 -0.59
N LYS A 366 -27.53 -19.51 0.33
CA LYS A 366 -26.53 -19.57 1.40
C LYS A 366 -25.18 -20.08 0.89
N PRO A 367 -24.07 -19.63 1.49
CA PRO A 367 -22.73 -20.13 1.15
C PRO A 367 -22.59 -21.63 1.46
N VAL A 368 -21.66 -22.27 0.76
CA VAL A 368 -21.31 -23.68 0.93
C VAL A 368 -20.51 -23.87 2.22
N LYS A 369 -21.09 -24.60 3.19
CA LYS A 369 -20.51 -24.78 4.53
C LYS A 369 -19.15 -25.47 4.57
N ASN A 370 -18.84 -26.30 3.57
CA ASN A 370 -17.64 -27.15 3.57
C ASN A 370 -16.47 -26.58 2.76
N LEU A 371 -16.68 -25.49 2.02
CA LEU A 371 -15.63 -24.87 1.20
C LEU A 371 -15.00 -23.66 1.90
N GLY A 372 -15.75 -22.99 2.79
CA GLY A 372 -15.25 -21.87 3.58
C GLY A 372 -14.56 -22.29 4.88
N ASN A 373 -13.82 -21.35 5.49
CA ASN A 373 -13.29 -21.48 6.84
C ASN A 373 -13.95 -20.44 7.78
N SER A 374 -13.38 -20.15 8.95
CA SER A 374 -13.92 -19.15 9.85
C SER A 374 -13.77 -17.70 9.36
N SER A 375 -12.93 -17.45 8.34
CA SER A 375 -12.66 -16.15 7.74
C SER A 375 -13.24 -15.96 6.34
N THR A 376 -13.65 -17.03 5.63
CA THR A 376 -14.21 -16.98 4.27
C THR A 376 -15.54 -17.69 4.15
N GLU A 377 -16.44 -17.09 3.36
CA GLU A 377 -17.64 -17.73 2.84
C GLU A 377 -17.49 -17.95 1.34
N VAL A 378 -18.00 -19.07 0.84
CA VAL A 378 -17.84 -19.46 -0.58
C VAL A 378 -19.20 -19.79 -1.16
N TRP A 379 -19.53 -19.22 -2.31
CA TRP A 379 -20.64 -19.65 -3.15
C TRP A 379 -20.09 -20.37 -4.37
N ASP A 380 -20.63 -21.56 -4.63
CA ASP A 380 -20.36 -22.35 -5.82
C ASP A 380 -21.45 -22.06 -6.85
N LEU A 381 -21.07 -21.41 -7.94
CA LEU A 381 -21.97 -20.99 -9.01
C LEU A 381 -22.04 -22.00 -10.16
N ARG A 382 -21.29 -23.12 -10.10
CA ARG A 382 -21.31 -24.16 -11.15
C ARG A 382 -22.72 -24.73 -11.41
N PRO A 383 -23.59 -24.97 -10.40
CA PRO A 383 -24.96 -25.42 -10.67
C PRO A 383 -25.76 -24.42 -11.53
N TRP A 384 -25.49 -23.12 -11.40
CA TRP A 384 -26.10 -22.09 -12.23
C TRP A 384 -25.50 -22.08 -13.64
N ALA A 385 -24.19 -22.32 -13.77
CA ALA A 385 -23.55 -22.46 -15.07
C ALA A 385 -24.10 -23.65 -15.86
N GLU A 386 -24.36 -24.77 -15.19
CA GLU A 386 -25.07 -25.92 -15.76
C GLU A 386 -26.50 -25.56 -16.17
N GLN A 387 -27.25 -24.87 -15.31
CA GLN A 387 -28.61 -24.42 -15.60
C GLN A 387 -28.68 -23.48 -16.81
N TYR A 388 -27.68 -22.62 -16.99
CA TYR A 388 -27.59 -21.70 -18.13
C TYR A 388 -26.93 -22.34 -19.37
N GLY A 389 -26.41 -23.57 -19.27
CA GLY A 389 -25.80 -24.29 -20.39
C GLY A 389 -24.41 -23.78 -20.79
N VAL A 390 -23.65 -23.21 -19.85
CA VAL A 390 -22.31 -22.63 -20.08
C VAL A 390 -21.18 -23.50 -19.52
N LEU A 391 -21.51 -24.52 -18.73
CA LEU A 391 -20.51 -25.51 -18.36
C LEU A 391 -20.22 -26.39 -19.59
N GLU A 392 -19.11 -26.14 -20.27
CA GLU A 392 -18.55 -27.13 -21.20
C GLU A 392 -18.23 -28.36 -20.34
N LEU A 393 -19.08 -29.40 -20.47
CA LEU A 393 -18.76 -30.70 -19.92
C LEU A 393 -17.41 -31.10 -20.51
N GLU A 394 -16.46 -31.53 -19.67
CA GLU A 394 -15.20 -32.08 -20.17
C GLU A 394 -15.53 -33.06 -21.31
N PRO A 395 -14.84 -32.94 -22.47
CA PRO A 395 -15.04 -33.91 -23.53
C PRO A 395 -14.83 -35.30 -22.93
N GLU A 396 -15.80 -36.19 -23.14
CA GLU A 396 -15.74 -37.56 -22.60
C GLU A 396 -14.33 -38.14 -22.84
N PRO A 397 -13.71 -38.78 -21.84
CA PRO A 397 -12.34 -39.27 -21.95
C PRO A 397 -12.23 -40.22 -23.15
N GLY A 398 -11.71 -39.70 -24.28
CA GLY A 398 -11.73 -40.37 -25.58
C GLY A 398 -12.09 -39.48 -26.78
N GLN A 399 -12.60 -38.26 -26.58
CA GLN A 399 -12.70 -37.26 -27.65
C GLN A 399 -11.39 -36.46 -27.73
N GLU A 400 -10.54 -36.82 -28.70
CA GLU A 400 -9.31 -36.09 -29.00
C GLU A 400 -9.61 -34.60 -29.19
N ALA A 401 -8.96 -33.75 -28.39
CA ALA A 401 -8.98 -32.31 -28.57
C ALA A 401 -8.56 -31.98 -30.01
N LEU A 402 -9.42 -31.25 -30.73
CA LEU A 402 -9.10 -30.73 -32.05
C LEU A 402 -7.77 -29.97 -31.99
N PRO A 403 -6.89 -30.13 -32.99
CA PRO A 403 -5.55 -29.55 -32.96
C PRO A 403 -5.67 -28.03 -32.81
N SER A 404 -4.99 -27.52 -31.79
CA SER A 404 -4.83 -26.09 -31.50
C SER A 404 -4.48 -25.33 -32.77
N LEU A 405 -5.21 -24.25 -33.04
CA LEU A 405 -4.85 -23.26 -34.06
C LEU A 405 -3.41 -22.80 -33.82
N SER A 406 -2.48 -23.32 -34.61
CA SER A 406 -1.18 -22.72 -34.82
C SER A 406 -1.42 -21.44 -35.63
N GLU A 407 -1.53 -20.31 -34.94
CA GLU A 407 -1.40 -19.00 -35.57
C GLU A 407 0.04 -18.84 -36.05
N ASP A 408 0.22 -18.96 -37.36
CA ASP A 408 1.44 -18.60 -38.08
C ASP A 408 1.52 -17.06 -38.09
N PRO A 409 2.50 -16.41 -37.42
CA PRO A 409 2.56 -14.94 -37.34
C PRO A 409 3.04 -14.28 -38.65
N GLU A 410 3.35 -15.04 -39.71
CA GLU A 410 4.04 -14.53 -40.90
C GLU A 410 3.15 -14.09 -42.07
N SER A 411 1.81 -14.18 -41.99
CA SER A 411 0.94 -13.83 -43.13
C SER A 411 0.36 -12.40 -43.16
N ALA A 412 0.73 -11.51 -42.23
CA ALA A 412 0.21 -10.13 -42.16
C ALA A 412 1.16 -9.06 -42.74
N ALA A 413 2.06 -9.43 -43.65
CA ALA A 413 2.92 -8.50 -44.37
C ALA A 413 3.03 -8.85 -45.86
N GLU A 414 1.93 -8.70 -46.59
CA GLU A 414 1.91 -8.40 -48.03
C GLU A 414 0.90 -7.29 -48.34
#